data_AF-A0A7K0LGA6-F1
#
_entry.id   AF-A0A7K0LGA6-F1
#
_cell.length_a   1.000
_cell.length_b   1.000
_cell.length_c   1.000
_cell.angle_alpha   90.00
_cell.angle_beta   90.00
_cell.angle_gamma   90.00
#
_symmetry.space_group_name_H-M   'P 1'
#
loop_
_entity.id
_entity.type
_entity.pdbx_description
1 polymer ?
#
loop_
_entity_poly.entity_id
_entity_poly.type
_entity_poly.pdbx_seq_one_letter_code
_entity_poly.pdbx_strand_id
1 'polypeptide(L)'
;MIKVVVSGTATDIGKTWVATRVIEHLRAASIEVGARKPAQSFDPGTSINGSVNAVVTDAHLLSAASGEPVEQVCAAHRWYEVAMAPPMAAAVLGRPSFTIADLLAETAPGPSGGVMLIEGAGGPLSPIAADGDTADLARAHAADLVILV
;
A
#
# COMPACT_ATOMS: atom_id res chain seq x y z
N MET A 1 1.20 12.15 -15.45
CA MET A 1 1.63 11.15 -14.46
C MET A 1 1.11 9.79 -14.90
N ILE A 2 1.97 8.77 -14.92
CA ILE A 2 1.61 7.37 -15.19
C ILE A 2 1.23 6.71 -13.87
N LYS A 3 0.08 6.04 -13.79
CA LYS A 3 -0.37 5.30 -12.60
C LYS A 3 -0.12 3.82 -12.77
N VAL A 4 0.65 3.26 -11.85
CA VAL A 4 1.03 1.85 -11.83
C VAL A 4 0.49 1.23 -10.56
N VAL A 5 -0.31 0.17 -10.68
CA VAL A 5 -0.71 -0.65 -9.52
C VAL A 5 0.17 -1.87 -9.41
N VAL A 6 0.74 -2.12 -8.23
CA VAL A 6 1.45 -3.36 -7.91
C VAL A 6 0.46 -4.31 -7.23
N SER A 7 0.18 -5.42 -7.90
CA SER A 7 -0.65 -6.51 -7.39
C SER A 7 0.20 -7.77 -7.21
N GLY A 8 -0.22 -8.65 -6.31
CA GLY A 8 0.45 -9.92 -6.06
C GLY A 8 -0.35 -11.06 -6.66
N THR A 9 0.24 -12.25 -6.74
CA THR A 9 -0.49 -13.51 -6.89
C THR A 9 -0.95 -14.05 -5.53
N ALA A 10 -0.28 -13.64 -4.45
CA ALA A 10 -0.62 -13.95 -3.06
C ALA A 10 -0.08 -12.87 -2.08
N THR A 11 -0.30 -13.08 -0.78
CA THR A 11 0.42 -12.38 0.29
C THR A 11 1.88 -12.86 0.35
N ASP A 12 2.80 -12.02 0.83
CA ASP A 12 4.23 -12.32 1.00
C ASP A 12 5.00 -12.81 -0.23
N ILE A 13 4.49 -12.51 -1.43
CA ILE A 13 5.14 -12.85 -2.71
C ILE A 13 6.22 -11.84 -3.15
N GLY A 14 6.45 -10.78 -2.37
CA GLY A 14 7.49 -9.78 -2.66
C GLY A 14 7.02 -8.51 -3.36
N LYS A 15 5.72 -8.16 -3.31
CA LYS A 15 5.18 -6.89 -3.85
C LYS A 15 6.00 -5.67 -3.43
N THR A 16 6.21 -5.50 -2.13
CA THR A 16 6.95 -4.38 -1.54
C THR A 16 8.39 -4.33 -2.00
N TRP A 17 9.02 -5.49 -2.16
CA TRP A 17 10.37 -5.57 -2.70
C TRP A 17 10.42 -5.09 -4.16
N VAL A 18 9.50 -5.57 -5.02
CA VAL A 18 9.43 -5.12 -6.42
C VAL A 18 9.12 -3.63 -6.50
N ALA A 19 8.13 -3.16 -5.73
CA ALA A 19 7.72 -1.76 -5.68
C ALA A 19 8.88 -0.85 -5.30
N THR A 20 9.61 -1.15 -4.21
CA THR A 20 10.76 -0.35 -3.78
C THR A 20 11.87 -0.32 -4.82
N ARG A 21 12.19 -1.45 -5.47
CA ARG A 21 13.18 -1.49 -6.57
C ARG A 21 12.79 -0.67 -7.79
N VAL A 22 11.52 -0.71 -8.17
CA VAL A 22 11.00 0.11 -9.28
C VAL A 22 11.12 1.60 -8.92
N ILE A 23 10.71 1.99 -7.72
CA ILE A 23 10.81 3.38 -7.24
C ILE A 23 12.27 3.83 -7.25
N GLU A 24 13.18 3.06 -6.64
CA GLU A 24 14.62 3.37 -6.59
C GLU A 24 15.21 3.56 -7.98
N HIS A 25 14.89 2.67 -8.92
CA HIS A 25 15.39 2.74 -10.28
C HIS A 25 14.89 3.97 -11.04
N LEU A 26 13.59 4.28 -10.94
CA LEU A 26 13.00 5.46 -11.58
C LEU A 26 13.57 6.75 -11.01
N ARG A 27 13.72 6.84 -9.68
CA ARG A 27 14.33 8.00 -9.03
C ARG A 27 15.80 8.18 -9.44
N ALA A 28 16.57 7.10 -9.55
CA ALA A 28 17.94 7.14 -10.05
C ALA A 28 18.02 7.66 -11.51
N ALA A 29 16.96 7.46 -12.29
CA ALA A 29 16.80 8.03 -13.62
C ALA A 29 16.21 9.46 -13.63
N SER A 30 16.17 10.14 -12.47
CA SER A 30 15.58 11.48 -12.29
C SER A 30 14.10 11.58 -12.64
N ILE A 31 13.36 10.47 -12.56
CA ILE A 31 11.90 10.45 -12.73
C ILE A 31 11.24 10.69 -11.37
N GLU A 32 10.29 11.62 -11.33
CA GLU A 32 9.46 11.87 -10.15
C GLU A 32 8.59 10.64 -9.85
N VAL A 33 8.61 10.15 -8.60
CA VAL A 33 7.81 8.99 -8.19
C VAL A 33 7.10 9.26 -6.88
N GLY A 34 5.77 9.10 -6.87
CA GLY A 34 4.97 9.03 -5.64
C GLY A 34 4.58 7.59 -5.34
N ALA A 35 4.66 7.18 -4.08
CA ALA A 35 4.30 5.85 -3.61
C ALA A 35 3.05 5.89 -2.71
N ARG A 36 2.06 5.05 -2.98
CA ARG A 36 0.87 4.92 -2.13
C ARG A 36 0.68 3.46 -1.71
N LYS A 37 0.37 3.26 -0.44
CA LYS A 37 -0.11 2.02 0.15
C LYS A 37 -1.47 2.36 0.77
N PRO A 38 -2.59 2.15 0.04
CA PRO A 38 -3.90 2.66 0.46
C PRO A 38 -4.32 2.18 1.84
N ALA A 39 -3.96 0.95 2.18
CA ALA A 39 -4.11 0.39 3.51
C ALA A 39 -3.05 -0.68 3.75
N GLN A 40 -2.69 -0.89 5.01
CA GLN A 40 -1.77 -1.96 5.39
C GLN A 40 -2.22 -2.64 6.68
N SER A 41 -1.96 -3.93 6.73
CA SER A 41 -2.19 -4.80 7.86
C SER A 41 -0.89 -5.51 8.20
N PHE A 42 -0.52 -5.60 9.47
CA PHE A 42 0.73 -6.23 9.86
C PHE A 42 0.61 -6.90 11.23
N ASP A 43 1.46 -7.90 11.47
CA ASP A 43 1.64 -8.46 12.80
C ASP A 43 2.55 -7.51 13.60
N PRO A 44 2.09 -6.93 14.73
CA PRO A 44 2.94 -6.11 15.59
C PRO A 44 4.06 -6.91 16.28
N GLY A 45 4.06 -8.24 16.14
CA GLY A 45 5.01 -9.17 16.74
C GLY A 45 4.69 -9.47 18.20
N THR A 46 5.42 -10.44 18.77
CA THR A 46 5.31 -10.79 20.18
C THR A 46 6.26 -9.93 21.02
N SER A 47 5.73 -9.26 22.03
CA SER A 47 6.57 -8.58 23.04
C SER A 47 7.37 -9.62 23.82
N ILE A 48 8.70 -9.58 23.71
CA ILE A 48 9.59 -10.35 24.58
C ILE A 48 10.17 -9.36 25.59
N ASN A 49 9.93 -9.60 26.88
CA ASN A 49 10.39 -8.76 28.00
C ASN A 49 9.90 -7.30 27.96
N GLY A 50 8.72 -7.03 27.40
CA GLY A 50 8.10 -5.70 27.41
C GLY A 50 8.63 -4.75 26.33
N SER A 51 9.63 -5.14 25.55
CA SER A 51 10.07 -4.40 24.36
C SER A 51 9.44 -5.00 23.10
N VAL A 52 8.60 -4.22 22.43
CA VAL A 52 8.18 -4.50 21.05
C VAL A 52 9.20 -3.79 20.15
N ASN A 53 9.95 -4.54 19.35
CA ASN A 53 10.76 -3.91 18.31
C ASN A 53 9.82 -3.20 17.33
N ALA A 54 10.17 -1.99 16.91
CA ALA A 54 9.39 -1.26 15.92
C ALA A 54 9.27 -2.12 14.64
N VAL A 55 8.04 -2.47 14.27
CA VAL A 55 7.77 -3.27 13.07
C VAL A 55 7.96 -2.38 11.84
N VAL A 56 8.88 -2.77 10.97
CA VAL A 56 9.06 -2.13 9.66
C VAL A 56 7.95 -2.65 8.73
N THR A 57 6.97 -1.79 8.47
CA THR A 57 5.82 -2.10 7.60
C THR A 57 6.10 -1.77 6.12
N ASP A 58 5.20 -2.19 5.23
CA ASP A 58 5.27 -1.86 3.80
C ASP A 58 5.39 -0.35 3.55
N ALA A 59 4.58 0.46 4.24
CA ALA A 59 4.64 1.91 4.12
C ALA A 59 6.02 2.48 4.48
N HIS A 60 6.71 1.94 5.50
CA HIS A 60 8.06 2.39 5.85
C HIS A 60 9.06 2.12 4.73
N LEU A 61 8.99 0.94 4.10
CA LEU A 61 9.88 0.57 3.00
C LEU A 61 9.61 1.42 1.77
N LEU A 62 8.34 1.63 1.42
CA LEU A 62 7.93 2.49 0.31
C LEU A 62 8.28 3.97 0.55
N SER A 63 8.16 4.45 1.79
CA SER A 63 8.56 5.79 2.21
C SER A 63 10.07 5.98 2.04
N ALA A 64 10.88 5.04 2.51
CA ALA A 64 12.33 5.09 2.32
C ALA A 64 12.71 5.10 0.83
N ALA A 65 12.05 4.27 0.01
CA ALA A 65 12.32 4.18 -1.41
C ALA A 65 11.90 5.44 -2.19
N SER A 66 10.75 6.05 -1.86
CA SER A 66 10.21 7.23 -2.54
C SER A 66 10.79 8.55 -2.02
N GLY A 67 11.18 8.60 -0.75
CA GLY A 67 11.52 9.82 -0.04
C GLY A 67 10.29 10.61 0.43
N GLU A 68 9.07 10.09 0.28
CA GLU A 68 7.85 10.72 0.81
C GLU A 68 7.67 10.38 2.31
N PRO A 69 7.04 11.27 3.11
CA PRO A 69 6.65 10.96 4.47
C PRO A 69 5.80 9.69 4.56
N VAL A 70 5.99 8.88 5.61
CA VAL A 70 5.34 7.56 5.71
C VAL A 70 3.81 7.67 5.78
N GLU A 71 3.29 8.73 6.41
CA GLU A 71 1.86 9.01 6.50
C GLU A 71 1.26 9.50 5.17
N GLN A 72 2.09 10.01 4.26
CA GLN A 72 1.69 10.33 2.89
C GLN A 72 1.67 9.07 2.01
N VAL A 73 2.52 8.09 2.31
CA VAL A 73 2.48 6.77 1.66
C VAL A 73 1.25 5.99 2.11
N CYS A 74 0.99 5.91 3.41
CA CYS A 74 -0.18 5.27 4.00
C CYS A 74 -0.69 6.11 5.16
N ALA A 75 -1.91 6.63 5.06
CA ALA A 75 -2.50 7.43 6.13
C ALA A 75 -2.57 6.64 7.45
N ALA A 76 -2.18 7.23 8.57
CA ALA A 76 -2.03 6.54 9.86
C ALA A 76 -3.29 5.77 10.32
N HIS A 77 -4.50 6.25 9.97
CA HIS A 77 -5.75 5.56 10.31
C HIS A 77 -6.00 4.29 9.48
N ARG A 78 -5.18 4.01 8.47
CA ARG A 78 -5.22 2.80 7.61
C ARG A 78 -4.17 1.75 7.98
N TRP A 79 -3.58 1.87 9.17
CA TRP A 79 -2.58 0.96 9.69
C TRP A 79 -3.25 0.01 10.65
N TYR A 80 -3.36 -1.27 10.31
CA TYR A 80 -4.08 -2.25 11.11
C TYR A 80 -3.11 -3.27 11.71
N GLU A 81 -2.98 -3.31 13.03
CA GLU A 81 -2.05 -4.16 13.79
C GLU A 81 -2.58 -5.60 13.95
N VAL A 82 -3.15 -6.16 12.88
CA VAL A 82 -3.65 -7.53 12.78
C VAL A 82 -3.38 -8.05 11.38
N ALA A 83 -2.69 -9.20 11.26
CA ALA A 83 -2.32 -9.81 9.97
C ALA A 83 -3.53 -10.46 9.26
N MET A 84 -4.39 -9.64 8.65
CA MET A 84 -5.55 -10.02 7.85
C MET A 84 -5.72 -9.04 6.69
N ALA A 85 -6.57 -9.35 5.70
CA ALA A 85 -6.94 -8.36 4.68
C ALA A 85 -7.42 -7.05 5.35
N PRO A 86 -7.04 -5.85 4.86
CA PRO A 86 -7.34 -4.58 5.53
C PRO A 86 -8.79 -4.39 6.02
N PRO A 87 -9.85 -4.69 5.23
CA PRO A 87 -11.22 -4.52 5.71
C PRO A 87 -11.58 -5.50 6.85
N MET A 88 -10.99 -6.70 6.84
CA MET A 88 -11.15 -7.68 7.93
C MET A 88 -10.42 -7.24 9.19
N ALA A 89 -9.19 -6.73 9.05
CA ALA A 89 -8.40 -6.21 10.15
C ALA A 89 -9.10 -5.02 10.83
N ALA A 90 -9.68 -4.11 10.04
CA ALA A 90 -10.51 -3.01 10.54
C ALA A 90 -11.71 -3.51 11.36
N ALA A 91 -12.44 -4.51 10.84
CA ALA A 91 -13.59 -5.09 11.52
C ALA A 91 -13.22 -5.74 12.86
N VAL A 92 -12.14 -6.55 12.89
CA VAL A 92 -11.65 -7.20 14.11
C VAL A 92 -11.20 -6.19 15.17
N LEU A 93 -10.59 -5.08 14.74
CA LEU A 93 -10.17 -3.99 15.62
C LEU A 93 -11.32 -3.05 16.03
N GLY A 94 -12.55 -3.29 15.56
CA GLY A 94 -13.70 -2.41 15.82
C GLY A 94 -13.57 -1.02 15.19
N ARG A 95 -12.78 -0.87 14.13
CA ARG A 95 -12.55 0.39 13.41
C ARG A 95 -13.59 0.58 12.29
N PRO A 96 -13.83 1.82 11.85
CA PRO A 96 -14.80 2.10 10.79
C PRO A 96 -14.52 1.31 9.50
N SER A 97 -15.59 0.81 8.88
CA SER A 97 -15.56 0.27 7.52
C SER A 97 -15.19 1.37 6.51
N PHE A 98 -14.68 0.97 5.35
CA PHE A 98 -14.26 1.88 4.29
C PHE A 98 -14.38 1.22 2.92
N THR A 99 -14.47 2.06 1.90
CA THR A 99 -14.75 1.68 0.51
C THR A 99 -13.57 1.95 -0.41
N ILE A 100 -13.62 1.41 -1.63
CA ILE A 100 -12.67 1.76 -2.70
C ILE A 100 -12.68 3.27 -2.98
N ALA A 101 -13.83 3.94 -2.87
CA ALA A 101 -13.93 5.38 -3.05
C ALA A 101 -13.17 6.16 -1.97
N ASP A 102 -13.23 5.71 -0.71
CA ASP A 102 -12.45 6.30 0.38
C ASP A 102 -10.95 6.15 0.13
N LEU A 103 -10.51 4.94 -0.26
CA LEU A 103 -9.12 4.69 -0.59
C LEU A 103 -8.65 5.55 -1.76
N LEU A 104 -9.44 5.64 -2.84
CA LEU A 104 -9.13 6.47 -4.01
C LEU A 104 -8.97 7.95 -3.63
N ALA A 105 -9.84 8.48 -2.76
CA ALA A 105 -9.76 9.87 -2.31
C ALA A 105 -8.49 10.12 -1.49
N GLU A 106 -8.12 9.18 -0.61
CA GLU A 106 -6.93 9.26 0.24
C GLU A 106 -5.62 9.11 -0.55
N THR A 107 -5.62 8.35 -1.64
CA THR A 107 -4.45 8.11 -2.48
C THR A 107 -4.39 8.97 -3.74
N ALA A 108 -5.42 9.79 -4.03
CA ALA A 108 -5.46 10.67 -5.19
C ALA A 108 -4.34 11.73 -5.27
N PRO A 109 -3.86 12.32 -4.15
CA PRO A 109 -2.74 13.27 -4.22
C PRO A 109 -1.50 12.57 -4.78
N GLY A 110 -1.06 12.95 -5.97
CA GLY A 110 0.09 12.38 -6.64
C GLY A 110 1.05 13.45 -7.16
N PRO A 111 2.23 13.05 -7.63
CA PRO A 111 3.18 13.97 -8.25
C PRO A 111 2.56 14.70 -9.45
N SER A 112 3.07 15.90 -9.75
CA SER A 112 2.60 16.69 -10.89
C SER A 112 2.96 16.05 -12.24
N GLY A 113 4.04 15.26 -12.26
CA GLY A 113 4.52 14.48 -13.40
C GLY A 113 4.95 13.07 -12.99
N GLY A 114 5.73 12.40 -13.84
CA GLY A 114 6.36 11.12 -13.49
C GLY A 114 5.39 9.95 -13.26
N VAL A 115 5.65 9.16 -12.22
CA VAL A 115 4.96 7.90 -11.91
C VAL A 115 4.32 7.94 -10.53
N MET A 116 3.07 7.50 -10.41
CA MET A 116 2.44 7.16 -9.14
C MET A 116 2.35 5.64 -9.05
N LEU A 117 3.05 5.05 -8.09
CA LEU A 117 3.04 3.63 -7.81
C LEU A 117 2.14 3.36 -6.61
N ILE A 118 1.06 2.62 -6.83
CA ILE A 118 0.11 2.21 -5.79
C ILE A 118 0.29 0.73 -5.50
N GLU A 119 0.73 0.38 -4.31
CA GLU A 119 0.85 -1.01 -3.89
C GLU A 119 -0.44 -1.52 -3.25
N GLY A 120 -1.03 -2.57 -3.84
CA GLY A 120 -2.22 -3.22 -3.29
C GLY A 120 -1.94 -4.10 -2.07
N ALA A 121 -2.96 -4.86 -1.65
CA ALA A 121 -2.86 -5.81 -0.55
C ALA A 121 -3.25 -7.22 -1.04
N GLY A 122 -2.45 -8.23 -0.67
CA GLY A 122 -2.68 -9.61 -1.11
C GLY A 122 -2.55 -9.79 -2.63
N GLY A 123 -3.46 -10.59 -3.20
CA GLY A 123 -3.59 -10.87 -4.63
C GLY A 123 -4.59 -9.96 -5.37
N PRO A 124 -4.93 -10.24 -6.65
CA PRO A 124 -5.75 -9.34 -7.45
C PRO A 124 -7.19 -9.26 -6.93
N LEU A 125 -7.72 -10.40 -6.46
CA LEU A 125 -9.06 -10.53 -5.87
C LEU A 125 -9.02 -10.54 -4.33
N SER A 126 -7.89 -10.13 -3.72
CA SER A 126 -7.85 -9.98 -2.27
C SER A 126 -8.58 -8.72 -1.85
N PRO A 127 -9.49 -8.80 -0.85
CA PRO A 127 -10.20 -7.63 -0.36
C PRO A 127 -9.23 -6.56 0.12
N ILE A 128 -9.38 -5.34 -0.39
CA ILE A 128 -8.63 -4.17 0.09
C ILE A 128 -9.54 -3.14 0.74
N ALA A 129 -10.83 -3.15 0.39
CA ALA A 129 -11.89 -2.38 1.01
C ALA A 129 -13.13 -3.27 1.22
N ALA A 130 -14.16 -2.75 1.89
CA ALA A 130 -15.38 -3.51 2.18
C ALA A 130 -16.22 -3.85 0.94
N ASP A 131 -16.04 -3.09 -0.15
CA ASP A 131 -16.80 -3.18 -1.39
C ASP A 131 -15.92 -3.52 -2.61
N GLY A 132 -14.66 -3.90 -2.40
CA GLY A 132 -13.79 -4.24 -3.53
C GLY A 132 -12.40 -4.77 -3.19
N ASP A 133 -11.75 -5.25 -4.24
CA ASP A 133 -10.43 -5.86 -4.24
C ASP A 133 -9.35 -4.98 -4.88
N THR A 134 -8.13 -5.51 -4.99
CA THR A 134 -7.00 -4.80 -5.62
C THR A 134 -7.25 -4.52 -7.11
N ALA A 135 -7.99 -5.35 -7.82
CA ALA A 135 -8.36 -5.10 -9.21
C ALA A 135 -9.42 -3.99 -9.33
N ASP A 136 -10.37 -3.90 -8.39
CA ASP A 136 -11.31 -2.79 -8.28
C ASP A 136 -10.57 -1.48 -7.98
N LEU A 137 -9.60 -1.50 -7.07
CA LEU A 137 -8.73 -0.36 -6.80
C LEU A 137 -7.99 0.11 -8.06
N ALA A 138 -7.43 -0.81 -8.84
CA ALA A 138 -6.73 -0.47 -10.08
C ALA A 138 -7.65 0.17 -11.12
N ARG A 139 -8.89 -0.33 -11.22
CA ARG A 139 -9.92 0.24 -12.09
C ARG A 139 -10.35 1.63 -11.60
N ALA A 140 -10.55 1.81 -10.29
CA ALA A 140 -10.93 3.08 -9.67
C ALA A 140 -9.86 4.16 -9.87
N HIS A 141 -8.58 3.79 -9.77
CA HIS A 141 -7.48 4.68 -10.12
C HIS A 141 -7.34 4.94 -11.62
N ALA A 142 -8.06 4.22 -12.49
CA ALA A 142 -7.80 4.19 -13.93
C ALA A 142 -6.30 3.99 -14.21
N ALA A 143 -5.73 2.91 -13.64
CA ALA A 143 -4.32 2.60 -13.75
C ALA A 143 -3.90 2.40 -15.22
N ASP A 144 -2.75 2.97 -15.60
CA ASP A 144 -2.18 2.81 -16.93
C ASP A 144 -1.51 1.44 -17.08
N LEU A 145 -0.95 0.93 -15.98
CA LEU A 145 -0.23 -0.34 -15.92
C LEU A 145 -0.53 -1.09 -14.61
N VAL A 146 -0.46 -2.41 -14.68
CA VAL A 146 -0.45 -3.28 -13.49
C VAL A 146 0.81 -4.13 -13.53
N ILE A 147 1.60 -4.09 -12.46
CA ILE A 147 2.70 -5.01 -12.22
C ILE A 147 2.13 -6.16 -11.40
N LEU A 148 2.19 -7.37 -11.93
CA LEU A 148 1.81 -8.59 -11.22
C LEU A 148 3.08 -9.27 -10.67
N VAL A 149 3.10 -9.52 -9.36
CA VAL A 149 4.21 -10.15 -8.63
C VAL A 149 3.83 -11.56 -8.19
#